data_AF-J3JUV3-F1
#
_entry.id   AF-J3JUV3-F1
#
_cell.length_a   1.000
_cell.length_b   1.000
_cell.length_c   1.000
_cell.angle_alpha   90.00
_cell.angle_beta   90.00
_cell.angle_gamma   90.00
#
_symmetry.space_group_name_H-M   'P 1'
#
loop_
_entity.id
_entity.type
_entity.pdbx_description
1 polymer ?
#
loop_
_entity_poly.entity_id
_entity_poly.type
_entity_poly.pdbx_seq_one_letter_code
_entity_poly.pdbx_strand_id
1 'polypeptide(L)'
;MFRSLLASVFPTKTSVPVLNRLICQKCGSSKRTAFRSYSQENGRKPSEESRKRMRSTLYYMTAAGIVTVGMSYAAVPLYRMFCQAYSYGGTTAQGHDCSKVETMKSNKTRAIKVKFNADKASNMRWNFKPQQNEITVYPGETALAFYTARNPTDQSVVGISTYNVIPFEAGQYFNKIQCFCFEEQMLNPQEQVDMPVFFYIDPEFAEDPYLEFCNEIILSYTFFEAKPGLKFPVPQFAKR
;
A
#
# COMPACT_ATOMS: atom_id res chain seq x y z
N MET A 1 -0.27 7.22 5.10
CA MET A 1 0.70 7.28 6.22
C MET A 1 1.83 6.31 5.87
N PHE A 2 3.06 6.74 5.56
CA PHE A 2 4.10 6.92 6.59
C PHE A 2 5.24 7.87 6.16
N ARG A 3 4.98 8.82 5.25
CA ARG A 3 5.99 9.71 4.65
C ARG A 3 6.24 11.01 5.43
N SER A 4 5.96 11.02 6.74
CA SER A 4 5.76 12.26 7.53
C SER A 4 6.73 12.45 8.72
N LEU A 5 7.81 11.66 8.82
CA LEU A 5 8.72 11.66 9.98
C LEU A 5 10.22 11.75 9.63
N LEU A 6 10.57 12.26 8.44
CA LEU A 6 11.97 12.43 7.98
C LEU A 6 12.22 13.82 7.36
N ALA A 7 11.74 14.88 8.02
CA ALA A 7 11.85 16.26 7.51
C ALA A 7 12.01 17.33 8.61
N SER A 8 12.61 17.00 9.75
CA SER A 8 13.03 17.98 10.75
C SER A 8 14.53 17.87 11.03
N VAL A 9 15.18 19.03 11.20
CA VAL A 9 16.63 19.25 11.43
C VAL A 9 17.51 19.31 10.18
N PHE A 10 17.27 20.30 9.30
CA PHE A 10 18.31 21.01 8.52
C PHE A 10 17.74 22.31 7.91
N PRO A 11 18.02 23.50 8.48
CA PRO A 11 17.83 24.78 7.80
C PRO A 11 19.17 25.33 7.31
N THR A 12 19.43 25.24 6.01
CA THR A 12 20.54 25.95 5.36
C THR A 12 20.04 27.12 4.50
N LYS A 13 20.82 28.20 4.51
CA LYS A 13 20.86 29.32 3.54
C LYS A 13 19.72 30.36 3.50
N THR A 14 20.07 31.53 4.03
CA THR A 14 20.14 32.83 3.31
C THR A 14 19.03 33.22 2.34
N SER A 15 18.28 34.28 2.68
CA SER A 15 17.91 35.33 1.74
C SER A 15 17.67 36.67 2.46
N VAL A 16 17.91 37.77 1.75
CA VAL A 16 17.81 39.16 2.24
C VAL A 16 16.41 39.71 1.95
N PRO A 17 15.89 40.63 2.78
CA PRO A 17 15.25 41.78 2.15
C PRO A 17 15.70 43.12 2.75
N VAL A 18 15.96 44.07 1.85
CA VAL A 18 16.09 45.49 2.16
C VAL A 18 14.69 46.07 2.35
N LEU A 19 14.44 46.77 3.46
CA LEU A 19 13.43 47.82 3.48
C LEU A 19 13.90 49.01 4.32
N ASN A 20 13.47 50.19 3.90
CA ASN A 20 14.10 51.48 4.20
C ASN A 20 13.21 52.33 5.14
N ARG A 21 13.81 53.41 5.65
CA ARG A 21 13.22 54.68 6.13
C ARG A 21 12.81 54.89 7.60
N LEU A 22 13.15 56.13 8.01
CA LEU A 22 12.62 57.00 9.08
C LEU A 22 13.04 56.61 10.52
N ILE A 23 14.07 57.23 11.12
CA ILE A 23 14.13 58.63 11.64
C ILE A 23 13.11 58.87 12.76
N CYS A 24 13.55 58.90 14.04
CA CYS A 24 13.85 60.17 14.72
C CYS A 24 14.52 59.99 16.11
N GLN A 25 15.27 61.03 16.50
CA GLN A 25 15.76 61.44 17.84
C GLN A 25 14.92 60.93 19.04
N LYS A 26 15.45 60.50 20.21
CA LYS A 26 16.41 61.12 21.17
C LYS A 26 16.70 60.05 22.27
N CYS A 27 17.68 60.09 23.19
CA CYS A 27 18.85 60.96 23.47
C CYS A 27 19.84 60.18 24.40
N GLY A 28 20.87 60.83 24.95
CA GLY A 28 21.41 60.50 26.29
C GLY A 28 22.63 59.56 26.42
N SER A 29 23.84 60.14 26.35
CA SER A 29 25.07 59.80 27.10
C SER A 29 25.29 58.37 27.67
N SER A 30 26.35 57.67 27.21
CA SER A 30 27.57 57.42 28.02
C SER A 30 28.60 56.53 27.30
N LYS A 31 29.81 57.06 27.13
CA LYS A 31 31.14 56.40 27.02
C LYS A 31 31.34 55.18 26.09
N ARG A 32 32.13 55.40 25.02
CA ARG A 32 32.94 54.36 24.37
C ARG A 32 34.27 54.17 25.12
N THR A 33 34.55 52.95 25.57
CA THR A 33 35.87 52.36 25.92
C THR A 33 35.59 50.87 26.07
N ALA A 34 35.91 49.95 25.16
CA ALA A 34 37.19 49.67 24.50
C ALA A 34 38.33 49.39 25.51
N PHE A 35 38.34 48.21 26.16
CA PHE A 35 39.54 47.36 26.26
C PHE A 35 39.25 45.95 26.83
N ARG A 36 39.43 44.93 25.98
CA ARG A 36 40.35 43.79 26.19
C ARG A 36 40.46 43.16 27.60
N SER A 37 39.55 42.27 27.96
CA SER A 37 39.73 41.33 29.10
C SER A 37 38.82 40.09 29.06
N TYR A 38 39.05 39.18 28.10
CA TYR A 38 38.66 37.77 28.25
C TYR A 38 39.76 36.84 27.72
N SER A 39 40.92 36.95 28.36
CA SER A 39 41.96 35.93 28.27
C SER A 39 41.85 35.03 29.49
N GLN A 40 42.10 33.73 29.29
CA GLN A 40 42.43 32.77 30.35
C GLN A 40 41.30 32.36 31.30
N GLU A 41 40.42 31.46 30.84
CA GLU A 41 39.93 30.41 31.74
C GLU A 41 40.77 29.13 31.53
N ASN A 42 41.56 28.83 32.56
CA ASN A 42 42.54 27.76 32.60
C ASN A 42 41.97 26.37 32.24
N GLY A 43 42.79 25.56 31.55
CA GLY A 43 42.59 24.12 31.45
C GLY A 43 42.68 23.44 32.82
N ARG A 44 41.56 23.36 33.53
CA ARG A 44 41.45 22.67 34.82
C ARG A 44 41.59 21.16 34.59
N LYS A 45 42.75 20.59 34.94
CA LYS A 45 42.98 19.14 34.89
C LYS A 45 41.85 18.43 35.67
N PRO A 46 41.12 17.47 35.06
CA PRO A 46 39.96 16.86 35.70
C PRO A 46 40.40 16.06 36.93
N SER A 47 39.72 16.23 38.05
CA SER A 47 39.98 15.49 39.28
C SER A 47 39.76 13.99 39.05
N GLU A 48 40.53 13.15 39.78
CA GLU A 48 40.46 11.69 39.68
C GLU A 48 39.03 11.15 39.83
N GLU A 49 38.24 11.77 40.70
CA GLU A 49 36.84 11.39 40.93
C GLU A 49 35.95 11.69 39.71
N SER A 50 36.11 12.87 39.08
CA SER A 50 35.42 13.20 37.83
C SER A 50 35.83 12.28 36.67
N ARG A 51 37.10 11.83 36.62
CA ARG A 51 37.56 10.85 35.62
C ARG A 51 36.90 9.49 35.80
N LYS A 52 36.70 9.02 37.04
CA LYS A 52 35.97 7.78 37.35
C LYS A 52 34.48 7.88 36.98
N ARG A 53 33.83 8.99 37.31
CA ARG A 53 32.43 9.28 36.91
C ARG A 53 32.28 9.34 35.39
N MET A 54 33.17 10.04 34.69
CA MET A 54 33.15 10.14 33.22
C MET A 54 33.37 8.77 32.53
N ARG A 55 34.24 7.91 33.07
CA ARG A 55 34.41 6.53 32.58
C ARG A 55 33.14 5.68 32.75
N SER A 56 32.49 5.75 33.92
CA SER A 56 31.22 5.02 34.14
C SER A 56 30.11 5.54 33.22
N THR A 57 29.94 6.86 33.07
CA THR A 57 29.01 7.45 32.09
C THR A 57 29.30 6.98 30.66
N LEU A 58 30.57 6.94 30.25
CA LEU A 58 30.96 6.44 28.92
C LEU A 58 30.52 4.98 28.72
N TYR A 59 30.76 4.10 29.70
CA TYR A 59 30.33 2.70 29.60
C TYR A 59 28.80 2.57 29.48
N TYR A 60 28.03 3.28 30.29
CA TYR A 60 26.56 3.28 30.17
C TYR A 60 26.07 3.79 28.82
N MET A 61 26.66 4.86 28.28
CA MET A 61 26.32 5.37 26.95
C MET A 61 26.66 4.36 25.84
N THR A 62 27.82 3.70 25.91
CA THR A 62 28.18 2.66 24.92
C THR A 62 27.26 1.44 24.99
N ALA A 63 26.89 0.99 26.19
CA ALA A 63 25.96 -0.12 26.38
C ALA A 63 24.56 0.22 25.84
N ALA A 64 24.03 1.42 26.12
CA ALA A 64 22.75 1.88 25.60
C ALA A 64 22.75 1.98 24.05
N GLY A 65 23.86 2.43 23.46
CA GLY A 65 24.04 2.46 22.00
C GLY A 65 23.97 1.07 21.37
N ILE A 66 24.72 0.10 21.92
CA ILE A 66 24.75 -1.29 21.43
C ILE A 66 23.36 -1.93 21.54
N VAL A 67 22.65 -1.76 22.68
CA VAL A 67 21.29 -2.30 22.88
C VAL A 67 20.30 -1.73 21.86
N THR A 68 20.37 -0.42 21.59
CA THR A 68 19.46 0.24 20.63
C THR A 68 19.68 -0.26 19.20
N VAL A 69 20.94 -0.47 18.80
CA VAL A 69 21.30 -1.04 17.48
C VAL A 69 20.90 -2.52 17.39
N GLY A 70 21.13 -3.31 18.45
CA GLY A 70 20.72 -4.71 18.51
C GLY A 70 19.20 -4.90 18.38
N MET A 71 18.42 -4.11 19.12
CA MET A 71 16.96 -4.18 19.11
C MET A 71 16.38 -3.78 17.74
N SER A 72 16.93 -2.74 17.10
CA SER A 72 16.46 -2.31 15.77
C SER A 72 16.78 -3.33 14.67
N TYR A 73 17.92 -4.02 14.73
CA TYR A 73 18.23 -5.13 13.82
C TYR A 73 17.35 -6.37 14.07
N ALA A 74 17.13 -6.72 15.34
CA ALA A 74 16.32 -7.89 15.73
C ALA A 74 14.81 -7.73 15.46
N ALA A 75 14.30 -6.50 15.39
CA ALA A 75 12.87 -6.24 15.16
C ALA A 75 12.33 -6.83 13.85
N VAL A 76 13.12 -6.82 12.77
CA VAL A 76 12.69 -7.31 11.45
C VAL A 76 12.45 -8.84 11.42
N PRO A 77 13.41 -9.72 11.83
CA PRO A 77 13.15 -11.16 11.89
C PRO A 77 12.11 -11.53 12.96
N LEU A 78 12.07 -10.81 14.10
CA LEU A 78 11.05 -11.04 15.13
C LEU A 78 9.63 -10.77 14.58
N TYR A 79 9.45 -9.65 13.87
CA TYR A 79 8.19 -9.31 13.21
C TYR A 79 7.78 -10.37 12.18
N ARG A 80 8.73 -10.89 11.38
CA ARG A 80 8.46 -11.98 10.43
C ARG A 80 7.98 -13.25 11.12
N MET A 81 8.61 -13.68 12.21
CA MET A 81 8.16 -14.85 12.97
C MET A 81 6.77 -14.62 13.60
N PHE A 82 6.47 -13.43 14.11
CA PHE A 82 5.14 -13.09 14.60
C PHE A 82 4.08 -13.11 13.49
N CYS A 83 4.36 -12.54 12.32
CA CYS A 83 3.46 -12.58 11.17
C CYS A 83 3.21 -14.01 10.67
N GLN A 84 4.21 -14.89 10.72
CA GLN A 84 4.07 -16.31 10.36
C GLN A 84 3.29 -17.11 11.41
N ALA A 85 3.45 -16.80 12.71
CA ALA A 85 2.78 -17.54 13.79
C ALA A 85 1.31 -17.11 14.01
N TYR A 86 0.99 -15.83 13.81
CA TYR A 86 -0.36 -15.28 14.01
C TYR A 86 -1.10 -14.97 12.70
N SER A 87 -0.52 -15.28 11.53
CA SER A 87 -1.09 -15.08 10.19
C SER A 87 -1.58 -13.65 9.87
N TYR A 88 -1.11 -12.64 10.59
CA TYR A 88 -1.67 -11.27 10.59
C TYR A 88 -1.24 -10.41 9.38
N GLY A 89 -1.18 -10.99 8.17
CA GLY A 89 -0.72 -10.26 6.99
C GLY A 89 -0.67 -10.98 5.65
N GLY A 90 -1.20 -12.21 5.52
CA GLY A 90 -1.37 -12.88 4.21
C GLY A 90 -0.10 -13.14 3.40
N THR A 91 1.09 -12.93 3.96
CA THR A 91 2.36 -13.26 3.28
C THR A 91 2.58 -14.77 3.35
N THR A 92 2.06 -15.46 2.34
CA THR A 92 2.39 -16.86 2.04
C THR A 92 3.91 -17.04 2.07
N ALA A 93 4.36 -18.21 2.55
CA ALA A 93 5.77 -18.57 2.44
C ALA A 93 6.21 -18.45 0.99
N GLN A 94 7.39 -17.86 0.76
CA GLN A 94 7.85 -17.47 -0.57
C GLN A 94 8.06 -18.72 -1.46
N GLY A 95 7.02 -19.07 -2.22
CA GLY A 95 6.92 -20.30 -3.00
C GLY A 95 5.72 -20.24 -3.94
N HIS A 96 5.95 -19.71 -5.15
CA HIS A 96 5.00 -19.80 -6.26
C HIS A 96 4.98 -21.23 -6.81
N ASP A 97 4.42 -22.17 -6.04
CA ASP A 97 4.28 -23.57 -6.45
C ASP A 97 3.02 -23.77 -7.28
N CYS A 98 3.11 -23.46 -8.58
CA CYS A 98 2.05 -23.76 -9.56
C CYS A 98 1.66 -25.24 -9.58
N SER A 99 2.53 -26.15 -9.12
CA SER A 99 2.29 -27.59 -9.01
C SER A 99 1.31 -27.99 -7.90
N LYS A 100 1.02 -27.12 -6.91
CA LYS A 100 0.10 -27.47 -5.82
C LYS A 100 -1.34 -27.70 -6.29
N VAL A 101 -1.72 -27.12 -7.44
CA VAL A 101 -3.07 -27.23 -8.02
C VAL A 101 -3.44 -28.69 -8.34
N GLU A 102 -2.48 -29.53 -8.73
CA GLU A 102 -2.74 -30.94 -9.08
C GLU A 102 -2.95 -31.86 -7.86
N THR A 103 -2.59 -31.42 -6.64
CA THR A 103 -2.66 -32.25 -5.42
C THR A 103 -3.70 -31.77 -4.40
N MET A 104 -4.47 -30.73 -4.72
CA MET A 104 -5.58 -30.27 -3.88
C MET A 104 -6.66 -31.36 -3.81
N LYS A 105 -6.84 -32.00 -2.64
CA LYS A 105 -8.01 -32.82 -2.37
C LYS A 105 -9.23 -31.90 -2.26
N SER A 106 -10.02 -31.79 -3.34
CA SER A 106 -11.30 -31.08 -3.32
C SER A 106 -12.16 -31.59 -2.15
N ASN A 107 -12.40 -30.71 -1.18
CA ASN A 107 -13.24 -30.99 -0.04
C ASN A 107 -14.71 -30.74 -0.46
N LYS A 108 -15.30 -31.73 -1.13
CA LYS A 108 -16.64 -31.69 -1.75
C LYS A 108 -17.81 -31.44 -0.78
N THR A 109 -17.51 -31.20 0.49
CA THR A 109 -18.48 -31.09 1.60
C THR A 109 -19.27 -29.78 1.55
N ARG A 110 -18.76 -28.73 0.90
CA ARG A 110 -19.37 -27.40 0.89
C ARG A 110 -19.46 -26.81 -0.53
N ALA A 111 -20.68 -26.57 -1.00
CA ALA A 111 -20.94 -25.92 -2.28
C ALA A 111 -21.03 -24.39 -2.11
N ILE A 112 -20.29 -23.64 -2.93
CA ILE A 112 -20.27 -22.18 -2.91
C ILE A 112 -20.91 -21.65 -4.19
N LYS A 113 -21.83 -20.69 -4.05
CA LYS A 113 -22.40 -19.97 -5.20
C LYS A 113 -21.53 -18.77 -5.53
N VAL A 114 -20.95 -18.75 -6.72
CA VAL A 114 -20.26 -17.58 -7.27
C VAL A 114 -21.23 -16.85 -8.19
N LYS A 115 -21.64 -15.64 -7.82
CA LYS A 115 -22.43 -14.74 -8.65
C LYS A 115 -21.53 -13.79 -9.43
N PHE A 116 -21.85 -13.58 -10.70
CA PHE A 116 -21.09 -12.72 -11.59
C PHE A 116 -21.85 -11.43 -11.84
N ASN A 117 -21.24 -10.30 -11.46
CA ASN A 117 -21.77 -8.98 -11.74
C ASN A 117 -20.90 -8.25 -12.77
N ALA A 118 -21.55 -7.43 -13.61
CA ALA A 118 -20.93 -6.77 -14.76
C ALA A 118 -21.42 -5.31 -14.86
N ASP A 119 -20.63 -4.41 -14.32
CA ASP A 119 -20.85 -2.98 -14.34
C ASP A 119 -19.97 -2.27 -15.37
N LYS A 120 -20.33 -1.02 -15.66
CA LYS A 120 -19.55 -0.12 -16.50
C LYS A 120 -19.66 1.31 -15.99
N ALA A 121 -18.59 2.07 -16.11
CA ALA A 121 -18.59 3.49 -15.79
C ALA A 121 -19.54 4.27 -16.73
N SER A 122 -20.08 5.40 -16.26
CA SER A 122 -21.07 6.19 -17.02
C SER A 122 -20.57 6.76 -18.34
N ASN A 123 -19.25 6.87 -18.53
CA ASN A 123 -18.62 7.24 -19.80
C ASN A 123 -18.42 6.05 -20.76
N MET A 124 -18.45 4.81 -20.27
CA MET A 124 -18.19 3.60 -21.05
C MET A 124 -19.43 3.20 -21.87
N ARG A 125 -19.30 3.29 -23.21
CA ARG A 125 -20.39 2.98 -24.16
C ARG A 125 -20.57 1.50 -24.46
N TRP A 126 -19.66 0.63 -24.03
CA TRP A 126 -19.76 -0.80 -24.27
C TRP A 126 -21.02 -1.43 -23.66
N ASN A 127 -21.48 -2.53 -24.25
CA ASN A 127 -22.39 -3.45 -23.62
C ASN A 127 -21.55 -4.59 -23.02
N PHE A 128 -21.51 -4.67 -21.70
CA PHE A 128 -20.75 -5.66 -20.95
C PHE A 128 -21.71 -6.42 -20.05
N LYS A 129 -21.70 -7.76 -20.13
CA LYS A 129 -22.60 -8.65 -19.39
C LYS A 129 -21.92 -9.99 -19.11
N PRO A 130 -22.26 -10.69 -18.03
CA PRO A 130 -21.87 -12.09 -17.89
C PRO A 130 -22.69 -12.94 -18.89
N GLN A 131 -22.15 -14.08 -19.32
CA GLN A 131 -22.95 -15.09 -20.02
C GLN A 131 -23.78 -15.93 -19.04
N GLN A 132 -23.28 -16.10 -17.80
CA GLN A 132 -23.90 -16.86 -16.72
C GLN A 132 -23.93 -16.00 -15.45
N ASN A 133 -25.10 -15.84 -14.82
CA ASN A 133 -25.25 -14.95 -13.65
C ASN A 133 -24.74 -15.59 -12.35
N GLU A 134 -24.81 -16.91 -12.24
CA GLU A 134 -24.29 -17.67 -11.09
C GLU A 134 -23.78 -19.04 -11.53
N ILE A 135 -22.77 -19.56 -10.84
CA ILE A 135 -22.38 -20.98 -10.87
C ILE A 135 -22.19 -21.50 -9.44
N THR A 136 -22.31 -22.82 -9.27
CA THR A 136 -21.99 -23.50 -8.02
C THR A 136 -20.69 -24.26 -8.20
N VAL A 137 -19.72 -24.05 -7.29
CA VAL A 137 -18.37 -24.64 -7.33
C VAL A 137 -17.99 -25.15 -5.95
N TYR A 138 -17.06 -26.10 -5.88
CA TYR A 138 -16.52 -26.62 -4.62
C TYR A 138 -15.11 -26.05 -4.34
N PRO A 139 -14.71 -25.85 -3.06
CA PRO A 139 -13.32 -25.52 -2.73
C PRO A 139 -12.33 -26.56 -3.28
N GLY A 140 -11.24 -26.06 -3.86
CA GLY A 140 -10.25 -26.85 -4.61
C GLY A 140 -10.67 -27.22 -6.04
N GLU A 141 -11.87 -26.85 -6.50
CA GLU A 141 -12.29 -27.02 -7.90
C GLU A 141 -11.94 -25.76 -8.72
N THR A 142 -11.49 -25.97 -9.95
CA THR A 142 -11.24 -24.89 -10.92
C THR A 142 -12.47 -24.66 -11.78
N ALA A 143 -12.81 -23.39 -12.00
CA ALA A 143 -14.01 -22.99 -12.70
C ALA A 143 -13.72 -21.92 -13.77
N LEU A 144 -14.55 -21.94 -14.81
CA LEU A 144 -14.48 -21.02 -15.95
C LEU A 144 -15.79 -20.24 -16.05
N ALA A 145 -15.68 -18.93 -16.20
CA ALA A 145 -16.83 -18.06 -16.45
C ALA A 145 -16.58 -17.15 -17.66
N PHE A 146 -17.60 -16.96 -18.49
CA PHE A 146 -17.50 -16.12 -19.68
C PHE A 146 -18.26 -14.80 -19.47
N TYR A 147 -17.62 -13.71 -19.88
CA TYR A 147 -18.27 -12.41 -20.02
C TYR A 147 -18.26 -11.98 -21.48
N THR A 148 -19.35 -11.39 -21.96
CA THR A 148 -19.43 -10.82 -23.31
C THR A 148 -19.24 -9.31 -23.22
N ALA A 149 -18.27 -8.77 -23.96
CA ALA A 149 -18.15 -7.34 -24.23
C ALA A 149 -18.47 -7.07 -25.71
N ARG A 150 -19.26 -6.02 -25.96
CA ARG A 150 -19.52 -5.50 -27.32
C ARG A 150 -19.35 -4.00 -27.35
N ASN A 151 -18.66 -3.49 -28.37
CA ASN A 151 -18.57 -2.06 -28.65
C ASN A 151 -19.67 -1.66 -29.67
N PRO A 152 -20.76 -0.98 -29.26
CA PRO A 152 -21.82 -0.59 -30.18
C PRO A 152 -21.52 0.71 -30.96
N THR A 153 -20.32 1.27 -30.83
CA THR A 153 -19.94 2.56 -31.43
C THR A 153 -19.16 2.39 -32.73
N ASP A 154 -19.06 3.46 -33.51
CA ASP A 154 -18.37 3.49 -34.81
C ASP A 154 -16.86 3.82 -34.69
N GLN A 155 -16.32 3.83 -33.47
CA GLN A 155 -14.91 4.12 -33.18
C GLN A 155 -14.31 2.98 -32.33
N SER A 156 -13.01 2.72 -32.50
CA SER A 156 -12.30 1.87 -31.55
C SER A 156 -12.27 2.55 -30.19
N VAL A 157 -12.53 1.76 -29.14
CA VAL A 157 -12.51 2.22 -27.76
C VAL A 157 -11.55 1.31 -27.00
N VAL A 158 -10.78 1.90 -26.09
CA VAL A 158 -9.90 1.15 -25.18
C VAL A 158 -10.54 1.14 -23.80
N GLY A 159 -10.63 -0.04 -23.20
CA GLY A 159 -11.20 -0.27 -21.88
C GLY A 159 -10.22 -0.97 -20.96
N ILE A 160 -10.20 -0.54 -19.70
CA ILE A 160 -9.56 -1.26 -18.59
C ILE A 160 -10.66 -1.67 -17.61
N SER A 161 -10.56 -2.85 -17.01
CA SER A 161 -11.55 -3.31 -16.02
C SER A 161 -10.93 -3.49 -14.65
N THR A 162 -11.63 -3.09 -13.59
CA THR A 162 -11.27 -3.48 -12.22
C THR A 162 -12.22 -4.56 -11.73
N TYR A 163 -11.77 -5.39 -10.80
CA TYR A 163 -12.61 -6.40 -10.16
C TYR A 163 -12.69 -6.20 -8.65
N ASN A 164 -13.78 -6.70 -8.07
CA ASN A 164 -13.97 -6.79 -6.63
C ASN A 164 -14.56 -8.16 -6.29
N VAL A 165 -14.22 -8.67 -5.11
CA VAL A 165 -14.76 -9.91 -4.53
C VAL A 165 -15.46 -9.56 -3.22
N ILE A 166 -16.71 -9.98 -3.07
CA ILE A 166 -17.52 -9.74 -1.87
C ILE A 166 -18.02 -11.10 -1.36
N PRO A 167 -17.91 -11.42 -0.05
CA PRO A 167 -17.28 -10.62 1.02
C PRO A 167 -15.75 -10.50 0.85
N PHE A 168 -15.15 -9.49 1.46
CA PHE A 168 -13.71 -9.19 1.27
C PHE A 168 -12.82 -10.28 1.89
N GLU A 169 -13.30 -10.86 2.99
CA GLU A 169 -12.73 -11.98 3.73
C GLU A 169 -12.64 -13.25 2.85
N ALA A 170 -13.58 -13.44 1.91
CA ALA A 170 -13.52 -14.49 0.90
C ALA A 170 -12.49 -14.20 -0.21
N GLY A 171 -12.15 -12.92 -0.43
CA GLY A 171 -11.25 -12.47 -1.48
C GLY A 171 -9.83 -13.01 -1.35
N GLN A 172 -9.34 -13.29 -0.13
CA GLN A 172 -8.01 -13.87 0.09
C GLN A 172 -7.90 -15.33 -0.39
N TYR A 173 -9.01 -16.06 -0.41
CA TYR A 173 -9.08 -17.46 -0.88
C TYR A 173 -9.50 -17.56 -2.36
N PHE A 174 -9.90 -16.44 -2.98
CA PHE A 174 -10.35 -16.38 -4.36
C PHE A 174 -9.18 -16.16 -5.31
N ASN A 175 -8.63 -17.24 -5.86
CA ASN A 175 -7.45 -17.20 -6.72
C ASN A 175 -7.83 -17.08 -8.19
N LYS A 176 -7.65 -15.88 -8.76
CA LYS A 176 -7.89 -15.62 -10.18
C LYS A 176 -6.63 -15.89 -11.01
N ILE A 177 -6.64 -16.95 -11.81
CA ILE A 177 -5.47 -17.39 -12.58
C ILE A 177 -5.28 -16.55 -13.86
N GLN A 178 -6.37 -16.14 -14.53
CA GLN A 178 -6.30 -15.38 -15.79
C GLN A 178 -7.23 -14.16 -15.78
N CYS A 179 -6.73 -12.98 -16.15
CA CYS A 179 -7.37 -11.70 -15.83
C CYS A 179 -7.13 -10.56 -16.84
N PHE A 180 -8.14 -10.25 -17.66
CA PHE A 180 -8.23 -9.02 -18.47
C PHE A 180 -8.28 -7.71 -17.64
N CYS A 181 -8.14 -7.79 -16.32
CA CYS A 181 -8.36 -6.69 -15.39
C CYS A 181 -7.15 -5.75 -15.23
N PHE A 182 -6.04 -6.04 -15.92
CA PHE A 182 -4.84 -5.19 -15.90
C PHE A 182 -4.28 -4.94 -17.31
N GLU A 183 -5.00 -5.36 -18.34
CA GLU A 183 -4.62 -5.20 -19.74
C GLU A 183 -5.63 -4.29 -20.44
N GLU A 184 -5.12 -3.31 -21.20
CA GLU A 184 -5.92 -2.43 -22.03
C GLU A 184 -6.54 -3.22 -23.18
N GLN A 185 -7.84 -3.50 -23.10
CA GLN A 185 -8.59 -4.18 -24.15
C GLN A 185 -9.06 -3.15 -25.17
N MET A 186 -8.67 -3.29 -26.44
CA MET A 186 -9.20 -2.47 -27.53
C MET A 186 -10.27 -3.25 -28.29
N LEU A 187 -11.50 -2.74 -28.33
CA LEU A 187 -12.57 -3.29 -29.18
C LEU A 187 -12.81 -2.35 -30.36
N ASN A 188 -12.78 -2.91 -31.57
CA ASN A 188 -13.07 -2.23 -32.83
C ASN A 188 -14.57 -1.85 -32.94
N PRO A 189 -14.95 -1.01 -33.90
CA PRO A 189 -16.34 -0.69 -34.17
C PRO A 189 -17.22 -1.93 -34.38
N GLN A 190 -18.37 -1.97 -33.72
CA GLN A 190 -19.32 -3.11 -33.73
C GLN A 190 -18.78 -4.48 -33.28
N GLU A 191 -17.53 -4.56 -32.82
CA GLU A 191 -16.91 -5.82 -32.40
C GLU A 191 -17.52 -6.36 -31.11
N GLN A 192 -17.65 -7.69 -31.04
CA GLN A 192 -18.07 -8.43 -29.85
C GLN A 192 -17.03 -9.52 -29.56
N VAL A 193 -16.56 -9.56 -28.31
CA VAL A 193 -15.56 -10.50 -27.82
C VAL A 193 -16.07 -11.17 -26.55
N ASP A 194 -15.87 -12.48 -26.45
CA ASP A 194 -16.11 -13.24 -25.23
C ASP A 194 -14.79 -13.43 -24.44
N MET A 195 -14.84 -13.06 -23.17
CA MET A 195 -13.70 -12.94 -22.27
C MET A 195 -13.77 -14.05 -21.19
N PRO A 196 -13.00 -15.15 -21.33
CA PRO A 196 -12.91 -16.23 -20.34
C PRO A 196 -12.16 -15.83 -19.07
N VAL A 197 -12.81 -15.99 -17.92
CA VAL A 197 -12.26 -15.81 -16.58
C VAL A 197 -12.07 -17.17 -15.92
N PHE A 198 -10.82 -17.57 -15.73
CA PHE A 198 -10.45 -18.81 -15.04
C PHE A 198 -10.03 -18.52 -13.59
N PHE A 199 -10.62 -19.25 -12.65
CA PHE A 199 -10.41 -19.05 -11.21
C PHE A 199 -10.61 -20.36 -10.43
N TYR A 200 -10.18 -20.36 -9.18
CA TYR A 200 -10.52 -21.40 -8.19
C TYR A 200 -10.68 -20.78 -6.81
N ILE A 201 -11.34 -21.51 -5.92
CA ILE A 201 -11.43 -21.17 -4.49
C ILE A 201 -10.48 -22.11 -3.75
N ASP A 202 -9.62 -21.58 -2.90
CA ASP A 202 -8.70 -22.39 -2.09
C ASP A 202 -9.49 -23.28 -1.10
N PRO A 203 -9.14 -24.58 -0.91
CA PRO A 203 -9.76 -25.42 0.10
C PRO A 203 -9.69 -24.86 1.53
N GLU A 204 -8.69 -24.03 1.87
CA GLU A 204 -8.60 -23.36 3.19
C GLU A 204 -9.85 -22.49 3.51
N PHE A 205 -10.60 -22.04 2.49
CA PHE A 205 -11.90 -21.36 2.67
C PHE A 205 -12.92 -22.19 3.47
N ALA A 206 -12.86 -23.52 3.37
CA ALA A 206 -13.75 -24.42 4.10
C ALA A 206 -13.34 -24.63 5.56
N GLU A 207 -12.13 -24.22 5.94
CA GLU A 207 -11.56 -24.42 7.28
C GLU A 207 -11.60 -23.13 8.13
N ASP A 208 -11.79 -21.95 7.51
CA ASP A 208 -11.91 -20.66 8.21
C ASP A 208 -13.27 -20.49 8.94
N PRO A 209 -13.30 -20.39 10.29
CA PRO A 209 -14.53 -20.18 11.05
C PRO A 209 -15.26 -18.87 10.72
N TYR A 210 -14.56 -17.81 10.29
CA TYR A 210 -15.20 -16.55 9.91
C TYR A 210 -16.05 -16.68 8.64
N LEU A 211 -15.73 -17.65 7.78
CA LEU A 211 -16.38 -17.88 6.51
C LEU A 211 -17.35 -19.08 6.54
N GLU A 212 -17.56 -19.74 7.69
CA GLU A 212 -18.44 -20.91 7.85
C GLU A 212 -19.85 -20.71 7.25
N PHE A 213 -20.41 -19.50 7.36
CA PHE A 213 -21.73 -19.15 6.85
C PHE A 213 -21.74 -18.49 5.45
N CYS A 214 -20.57 -18.13 4.92
CA CYS A 214 -20.41 -17.45 3.63
C CYS A 214 -20.53 -18.40 2.42
N ASN A 215 -21.74 -18.84 2.09
CA ASN A 215 -22.00 -19.74 0.96
C ASN A 215 -22.18 -19.02 -0.39
N GLU A 216 -22.04 -17.70 -0.42
CA GLU A 216 -22.18 -16.85 -1.61
C GLU A 216 -20.98 -15.90 -1.74
N ILE A 217 -20.39 -15.85 -2.93
CA ILE A 217 -19.32 -14.93 -3.31
C ILE A 217 -19.78 -14.17 -4.55
N ILE A 218 -19.66 -12.85 -4.54
CA ILE A 218 -19.97 -12.00 -5.70
C ILE A 218 -18.66 -11.54 -6.33
N LEU A 219 -18.41 -11.96 -7.57
CA LEU A 219 -17.32 -11.48 -8.40
C LEU A 219 -17.85 -10.36 -9.30
N SER A 220 -17.50 -9.13 -8.97
CA SER A 220 -17.98 -7.92 -9.66
C SER A 220 -16.90 -7.32 -10.55
N TYR A 221 -17.19 -7.18 -11.84
CA TYR A 221 -16.33 -6.46 -12.80
C TYR A 221 -16.89 -5.08 -13.09
N THR A 222 -16.02 -4.08 -13.21
CA THR A 222 -16.40 -2.74 -13.67
C THR A 222 -15.44 -2.27 -14.76
N PHE A 223 -15.98 -1.99 -15.95
CA PHE A 223 -15.19 -1.44 -17.07
C PHE A 223 -15.15 0.09 -17.08
N PHE A 224 -13.95 0.63 -17.29
CA PHE A 224 -13.65 2.05 -17.43
C PHE A 224 -13.04 2.33 -18.80
N GLU A 225 -13.43 3.44 -19.42
CA GLU A 225 -12.87 3.87 -20.70
C GLU A 225 -11.49 4.51 -20.50
N ALA A 226 -10.45 3.90 -21.07
CA ALA A 226 -9.06 4.37 -21.01
C ALA A 226 -8.80 5.37 -22.14
N LYS A 227 -9.20 6.63 -21.96
CA LYS A 227 -8.86 7.70 -22.90
C LYS A 227 -7.43 8.21 -22.68
N PRO A 228 -6.56 8.25 -23.70
CA PRO A 228 -5.28 8.96 -23.59
C PRO A 228 -5.55 10.43 -23.28
N GLY A 229 -5.07 10.90 -22.13
CA GLY A 229 -5.31 12.26 -21.65
C GLY A 229 -6.52 12.45 -20.72
N LEU A 230 -7.11 11.37 -20.18
CA LEU A 230 -8.12 11.49 -19.12
C LEU A 230 -7.51 12.15 -17.86
N LYS A 231 -7.67 13.48 -17.74
CA LYS A 231 -7.30 14.22 -16.53
C LYS A 231 -8.24 13.83 -15.40
N PHE A 232 -7.82 12.87 -14.58
CA PHE A 232 -8.50 12.58 -13.32
C PHE A 232 -8.67 13.89 -12.53
N PRO A 233 -9.91 14.25 -12.12
CA PRO A 233 -10.10 15.41 -11.27
C PRO A 233 -9.40 15.14 -9.95
N VAL A 234 -8.25 15.78 -9.73
CA VAL A 234 -7.48 15.62 -8.50
C VAL A 234 -8.40 15.91 -7.30
N PRO A 235 -8.54 15.00 -6.34
CA PRO A 235 -9.36 15.23 -5.16
C PRO A 235 -8.91 16.53 -4.47
N GLN A 236 -9.84 17.29 -3.88
CA GLN A 236 -9.49 18.60 -3.32
C GLN A 236 -8.39 18.52 -2.24
N PHE A 237 -8.25 17.39 -1.55
CA PHE A 237 -7.16 17.14 -0.59
C PHE A 237 -5.76 17.02 -1.22
N ALA A 238 -5.65 16.79 -2.53
CA ALA A 238 -4.39 16.66 -3.26
C ALA A 238 -3.92 18.00 -3.88
N LYS A 239 -4.75 19.06 -3.84
CA LYS A 239 -4.33 20.43 -4.16
C LYS A 239 -3.81 21.11 -2.89
N ARG A 240 -2.51 21.01 -2.63
CA ARG A 240 -1.80 21.74 -1.57
C ARG A 240 -0.43 22.18 -2.04
#